data_AF-A0A524AUI2-F1
#
_entry.id   AF-A0A524AUI2-F1
#
_cell.length_a   1.000
_cell.length_b   1.000
_cell.length_c   1.000
_cell.angle_alpha   90.00
_cell.angle_beta   90.00
_cell.angle_gamma   90.00
#
_symmetry.space_group_name_H-M   'P 1'
#
loop_
_entity.id
_entity.type
_entity.pdbx_description
1 polymer ?
#
loop_
_entity_poly.entity_id
_entity_poly.type
_entity_poly.pdbx_seq_one_letter_code
_entity_poly.pdbx_strand_id
1 'polypeptide(L)'
;MGIQNKLDLILKGMNDSSDPSACQVFFRPSFGRGGGANFGELDFIILSKNCLYLGESKWDRSSERLRDGVLELRDNQKLRHRIFKFYVEQWAFGGYSSWLEFADKARLELESGVTKPLASENSRLATNLQTVLGIIKKHYTSMPAIRNVLLYLHDGKPVEQLPQRASEGFELVLIDYSEADTLDNFIRIEV
;
A
#
# COMPACT_ATOMS: atom_id res chain seq x y z
N MET A 1 -14.04 1.69 -4.79
CA MET A 1 -14.26 0.62 -5.79
C MET A 1 -13.70 1.09 -7.13
N GLY A 2 -12.38 1.38 -7.19
CA GLY A 2 -11.74 2.04 -8.36
C GLY A 2 -10.46 1.35 -8.85
N ILE A 3 -9.65 0.79 -7.94
CA ILE A 3 -8.41 0.06 -8.30
C ILE A 3 -8.70 -1.35 -8.86
N GLN A 4 -9.79 -2.01 -8.45
CA GLN A 4 -10.11 -3.38 -8.90
C GLN A 4 -10.43 -3.42 -10.41
N ASN A 5 -11.19 -2.44 -10.90
CA ASN A 5 -11.59 -2.34 -12.32
C ASN A 5 -10.45 -1.87 -13.24
N LYS A 6 -9.31 -1.48 -12.67
CA LYS A 6 -8.14 -0.95 -13.37
C LYS A 6 -6.85 -1.67 -12.94
N LEU A 7 -6.99 -2.85 -12.34
CA LEU A 7 -5.85 -3.58 -11.79
C LEU A 7 -4.88 -3.99 -12.89
N ASP A 8 -5.38 -4.34 -14.06
CA ASP A 8 -4.61 -4.57 -15.28
C ASP A 8 -3.75 -3.36 -15.69
N LEU A 9 -4.34 -2.16 -15.70
CA LEU A 9 -3.62 -0.92 -16.01
C LEU A 9 -2.59 -0.59 -14.95
N ILE A 10 -2.92 -0.79 -13.68
CA ILE A 10 -2.01 -0.55 -12.55
C ILE A 10 -0.83 -1.52 -12.61
N LEU A 11 -1.05 -2.82 -12.83
CA LEU A 11 0.00 -3.82 -13.00
C LEU A 11 0.90 -3.49 -14.20
N LYS A 12 0.30 -3.11 -15.34
CA LYS A 12 1.05 -2.64 -16.52
C LYS A 12 1.91 -1.42 -16.20
N GLY A 13 1.37 -0.45 -15.46
CA GLY A 13 2.10 0.74 -15.01
C GLY A 13 3.28 0.43 -14.08
N MET A 14 3.20 -0.67 -13.34
CA MET A 14 4.29 -1.18 -12.48
C MET A 14 5.23 -2.15 -13.19
N ASN A 15 5.02 -2.37 -14.50
CA ASN A 15 5.70 -3.39 -15.32
C ASN A 15 5.60 -4.80 -14.69
N ASP A 16 4.43 -5.15 -14.15
CA ASP A 16 4.12 -6.47 -13.60
C ASP A 16 3.23 -7.24 -14.58
N SER A 17 3.69 -8.42 -15.00
CA SER A 17 2.99 -9.29 -15.94
C SER A 17 2.08 -10.32 -15.26
N SER A 18 1.76 -10.14 -13.98
CA SER A 18 0.86 -11.02 -13.24
C SER A 18 -0.54 -10.98 -13.83
N ASP A 19 -1.22 -12.14 -13.81
CA ASP A 19 -2.64 -12.22 -14.14
C ASP A 19 -3.45 -11.47 -13.07
N PRO A 20 -4.24 -10.43 -13.43
CA PRO A 20 -5.06 -9.70 -12.49
C PRO A 20 -6.01 -10.58 -11.67
N SER A 21 -6.49 -11.70 -12.23
CA SER A 21 -7.40 -12.63 -11.56
C SER A 21 -6.71 -13.48 -10.49
N ALA A 22 -5.39 -13.62 -10.56
CA ALA A 22 -4.57 -14.31 -9.56
C ALA A 22 -4.09 -13.36 -8.45
N CYS A 23 -4.21 -12.05 -8.65
CA CYS A 23 -3.83 -11.04 -7.67
C CYS A 23 -4.86 -10.93 -6.53
N GLN A 24 -4.39 -10.59 -5.34
CA GLN A 24 -5.27 -10.24 -4.21
C GLN A 24 -5.08 -8.77 -3.85
N VAL A 25 -6.17 -8.07 -3.52
CA VAL A 25 -6.13 -6.64 -3.23
C VAL A 25 -6.82 -6.34 -1.91
N PHE A 26 -6.10 -5.69 -1.01
CA PHE A 26 -6.68 -5.07 0.18
C PHE A 26 -6.93 -3.60 -0.11
N PHE A 27 -8.17 -3.16 0.05
CA PHE A 27 -8.55 -1.76 -0.06
C PHE A 27 -8.61 -1.11 1.30
N ARG A 28 -7.89 0.00 1.45
CA ARG A 28 -7.87 0.79 2.68
C ARG A 28 -7.66 -0.03 3.96
N PRO A 29 -6.69 -0.98 4.01
CA PRO A 29 -6.46 -1.75 5.22
C PRO A 29 -6.01 -0.83 6.35
N SER A 30 -6.79 -0.81 7.43
CA SER A 30 -6.60 0.11 8.55
C SER A 30 -5.88 -0.55 9.73
N PHE A 31 -4.79 0.08 10.16
CA PHE A 31 -3.94 -0.30 11.29
C PHE A 31 -4.04 0.76 12.41
N GLY A 32 -5.27 1.20 12.64
CA GLY A 32 -5.66 2.11 13.71
C GLY A 32 -5.34 3.58 13.45
N ARG A 33 -5.97 4.46 14.24
CA ARG A 33 -5.74 5.92 14.23
C ARG A 33 -5.30 6.35 15.63
N GLY A 34 -4.32 7.25 15.72
CA GLY A 34 -3.87 7.83 17.00
C GLY A 34 -2.43 7.48 17.41
N GLY A 35 -2.15 7.62 18.70
CA GLY A 35 -0.84 7.40 19.30
C GLY A 35 -0.47 5.92 19.49
N GLY A 36 0.75 5.68 20.00
CA GLY A 36 1.28 4.35 20.24
C GLY A 36 1.64 3.60 18.95
N ALA A 37 1.31 2.31 18.92
CA ALA A 37 1.64 1.37 17.85
C ALA A 37 0.85 1.58 16.55
N ASN A 38 -0.28 2.29 16.61
CA ASN A 38 -1.11 2.57 15.44
C ASN A 38 -0.33 3.41 14.41
N PHE A 39 -0.43 3.07 13.12
CA PHE A 39 0.29 3.77 12.05
C PHE A 39 -0.59 4.19 10.86
N GLY A 40 -1.90 4.03 10.99
CA GLY A 40 -2.86 4.50 10.00
C GLY A 40 -3.20 3.43 8.97
N GLU A 41 -3.43 3.86 7.74
CA GLU A 41 -4.12 3.07 6.72
C GLU A 41 -3.45 3.30 5.37
N LEU A 42 -3.05 2.24 4.68
CA LEU A 42 -2.60 2.33 3.29
C LEU A 42 -3.83 2.47 2.39
N ASP A 43 -3.75 3.14 1.25
CA ASP A 43 -4.90 3.19 0.34
C ASP A 43 -5.17 1.82 -0.29
N PHE A 44 -4.11 1.07 -0.57
CA PHE A 44 -4.20 -0.30 -1.03
C PHE A 44 -2.95 -1.14 -0.72
N ILE A 45 -3.12 -2.45 -0.74
CA ILE A 45 -2.04 -3.44 -0.84
C ILE A 45 -2.41 -4.38 -1.98
N ILE A 46 -1.51 -4.61 -2.93
CA ILE A 46 -1.69 -5.60 -4.01
C ILE A 46 -0.68 -6.72 -3.81
N LEU A 47 -1.17 -7.95 -3.84
CA LEU A 47 -0.37 -9.16 -3.84
C LEU A 47 -0.39 -9.69 -5.27
N SER A 48 0.72 -9.53 -5.99
CA SER A 48 0.92 -10.09 -7.33
C SER A 48 1.72 -11.38 -7.25
N LYS A 49 2.08 -11.98 -8.39
CA LYS A 49 2.81 -13.25 -8.42
C LYS A 49 4.10 -13.22 -7.60
N ASN A 50 4.87 -12.13 -7.70
CA ASN A 50 6.20 -12.02 -7.09
C ASN A 50 6.40 -10.71 -6.30
N CYS A 51 5.44 -9.79 -6.33
CA CYS A 51 5.58 -8.46 -5.76
C CYS A 51 4.44 -8.14 -4.79
N LEU A 52 4.80 -7.63 -3.61
CA LEU A 52 3.88 -6.99 -2.69
C LEU A 52 3.95 -5.47 -2.88
N TYR A 53 2.88 -4.89 -3.38
CA TYR A 53 2.77 -3.44 -3.58
C TYR A 53 2.08 -2.79 -2.39
N LEU A 54 2.74 -1.79 -1.80
CA LEU A 54 2.17 -0.92 -0.78
C LEU A 54 1.80 0.41 -1.44
N GLY A 55 0.54 0.82 -1.31
CA GLY A 55 -0.03 1.85 -2.17
C GLY A 55 -0.58 3.07 -1.46
N GLU A 56 -0.30 4.23 -2.03
CA GLU A 56 -0.99 5.50 -1.78
C GLU A 56 -1.56 6.03 -3.11
N SER A 57 -2.66 6.78 -3.06
CA SER A 57 -3.36 7.30 -4.23
C SER A 57 -3.64 8.79 -4.09
N LYS A 58 -3.37 9.54 -5.15
CA LYS A 58 -3.61 10.99 -5.24
C LYS A 58 -4.44 11.31 -6.47
N TRP A 59 -5.30 12.31 -6.34
CA TRP A 59 -6.14 12.80 -7.42
C TRP A 59 -5.63 14.15 -7.91
N ASP A 60 -5.73 14.40 -9.20
CA ASP A 60 -5.28 15.62 -9.87
C ASP A 60 -5.94 16.93 -9.42
N ARG A 61 -7.06 16.83 -8.69
CA ARG A 61 -7.80 17.94 -8.03
C ARG A 61 -7.62 17.99 -6.52
N SER A 62 -6.76 17.13 -5.95
CA SER A 62 -6.40 17.22 -4.53
C SER A 62 -5.44 18.38 -4.27
N SER A 63 -5.37 18.89 -3.03
CA SER A 63 -4.52 20.03 -2.63
C SER A 63 -3.01 19.69 -2.59
N GLU A 64 -2.61 18.69 -3.36
CA GLU A 64 -1.32 18.05 -3.28
C GLU A 64 -0.25 18.90 -3.95
N ARG A 65 0.90 18.95 -3.27
CA ARG A 65 2.02 19.78 -3.67
C ARG A 65 2.78 19.05 -4.78
N LEU A 66 2.51 19.44 -6.03
CA LEU A 66 3.48 19.28 -7.10
C LEU A 66 4.57 20.32 -6.89
N ARG A 67 5.78 19.88 -6.54
CA ARG A 67 6.98 20.73 -6.46
C ARG A 67 7.98 20.24 -7.47
N ASP A 68 8.32 21.07 -8.45
CA ASP A 68 9.32 20.75 -9.47
C ASP A 68 9.08 19.38 -10.15
N GLY A 69 7.81 19.12 -10.53
CA GLY A 69 7.39 17.86 -11.15
C GLY A 69 7.33 16.65 -10.21
N VAL A 70 7.53 16.84 -8.90
CA VAL A 70 7.49 15.79 -7.88
C VAL A 70 6.15 15.77 -7.17
N LEU A 71 5.52 14.59 -7.14
CA LEU A 71 4.37 14.34 -6.29
C LEU A 71 4.87 13.92 -4.88
N GLU A 72 4.81 14.87 -3.95
CA GLU A 72 5.30 14.66 -2.58
C GLU A 72 4.28 13.95 -1.68
N LEU A 73 4.73 12.89 -1.01
CA LEU A 73 4.03 12.25 0.10
C LEU A 73 4.47 12.87 1.41
N ARG A 74 3.52 12.97 2.34
CA ARG A 74 3.79 13.41 3.71
C ARG A 74 4.62 12.37 4.43
N ASP A 75 5.43 12.79 5.40
CA ASP A 75 6.35 11.89 6.11
C ASP A 75 5.63 10.78 6.87
N ASN A 76 4.40 11.02 7.34
CA ASN A 76 3.59 9.99 7.98
C ASN A 76 3.13 8.89 6.99
N GLN A 77 2.90 9.24 5.72
CA GLN A 77 2.61 8.28 4.65
C GLN A 77 3.86 7.45 4.35
N LYS A 78 5.05 8.07 4.27
CA LYS A 78 6.31 7.33 4.11
C LYS A 78 6.59 6.40 5.31
N LEU A 79 6.35 6.88 6.53
CA LEU A 79 6.58 6.12 7.76
C LEU A 79 5.72 4.86 7.84
N ARG A 80 4.43 4.92 7.48
CA ARG A 80 3.58 3.71 7.51
C ARG A 80 4.02 2.64 6.53
N HIS A 81 4.56 3.01 5.37
CA HIS A 81 5.10 2.04 4.41
C HIS A 81 6.30 1.31 5.02
N ARG A 82 7.22 2.04 5.65
CA ARG A 82 8.35 1.46 6.38
C ARG A 82 7.91 0.53 7.50
N ILE A 83 6.94 0.96 8.32
CA ILE A 83 6.39 0.14 9.40
C ILE A 83 5.76 -1.14 8.86
N PHE A 84 4.91 -1.03 7.83
CA PHE A 84 4.23 -2.19 7.28
C PHE A 84 5.22 -3.15 6.61
N LYS A 85 6.20 -2.63 5.88
CA LYS A 85 7.31 -3.41 5.30
C LYS A 85 8.05 -4.20 6.40
N PHE A 86 8.41 -3.54 7.50
CA PHE A 86 9.03 -4.20 8.65
C PHE A 86 8.19 -5.36 9.18
N TYR A 87 6.87 -5.17 9.33
CA TYR A 87 5.97 -6.26 9.72
C TYR A 87 5.96 -7.41 8.71
N VAL A 88 6.02 -7.14 7.40
CA VAL A 88 6.08 -8.21 6.40
C VAL A 88 7.37 -9.00 6.55
N GLU A 89 8.51 -8.32 6.55
CA GLU A 89 9.83 -8.95 6.60
C GLU A 89 10.01 -9.76 7.89
N GLN A 90 9.64 -9.16 9.03
CA GLN A 90 9.86 -9.76 10.33
C GLN A 90 8.74 -10.73 10.71
N TRP A 91 7.48 -10.31 10.72
CA TRP A 91 6.41 -11.18 11.18
C TRP A 91 6.04 -12.26 10.16
N ALA A 92 5.80 -11.88 8.90
CA ALA A 92 5.34 -12.86 7.91
C ALA A 92 6.47 -13.85 7.51
N PHE A 93 7.71 -13.36 7.42
CA PHE A 93 8.85 -14.14 6.89
C PHE A 93 10.03 -14.35 7.85
N GLY A 94 10.02 -13.78 9.06
CA GLY A 94 11.11 -13.92 10.04
C GLY A 94 11.06 -15.20 10.90
N GLY A 95 10.10 -16.11 10.66
CA GLY A 95 10.11 -17.44 11.27
C GLY A 95 9.63 -17.52 12.73
N TYR A 96 8.97 -16.48 13.24
CA TYR A 96 8.41 -16.47 14.60
C TYR A 96 7.20 -17.42 14.74
N SER A 97 7.07 -18.04 15.91
CA SER A 97 6.00 -19.01 16.22
C SER A 97 4.75 -18.37 16.83
N SER A 98 4.90 -17.20 17.46
CA SER A 98 3.81 -16.47 18.11
C SER A 98 4.03 -14.96 18.09
N TRP A 99 2.95 -14.18 18.21
CA TRP A 99 3.04 -12.71 18.17
C TRP A 99 3.85 -12.18 19.34
N LEU A 100 3.71 -12.79 20.52
CA LEU A 100 4.54 -12.50 21.68
C LEU A 100 6.04 -12.66 21.37
N GLU A 101 6.44 -13.80 20.80
CA GLU A 101 7.83 -14.06 20.46
C GLU A 101 8.39 -13.00 19.49
N PHE A 102 7.60 -12.67 18.45
CA PHE A 102 7.94 -11.60 17.53
C PHE A 102 8.07 -10.24 18.23
N ALA A 103 7.10 -9.87 19.07
CA ALA A 103 7.10 -8.57 19.72
C ALA A 103 8.28 -8.37 20.68
N ASP A 104 8.78 -9.46 21.28
CA ASP A 104 9.94 -9.45 22.15
C ASP A 104 11.26 -9.36 21.37
N LYS A 105 11.40 -10.15 20.30
CA LYS A 105 12.64 -10.22 19.50
C LYS A 105 12.78 -9.07 18.52
N ALA A 106 11.74 -8.78 17.75
CA ALA A 106 11.77 -7.76 16.71
C ALA A 106 11.92 -6.34 17.28
N ARG A 107 11.65 -6.13 18.58
CA ARG A 107 11.96 -4.85 19.26
C ARG A 107 13.45 -4.51 19.19
N LEU A 108 14.31 -5.52 19.21
CA LEU A 108 15.77 -5.35 19.10
C LEU A 108 16.22 -5.04 17.67
N GLU A 109 15.41 -5.43 16.68
CA GLU A 109 15.69 -5.28 15.25
C GLU A 109 14.98 -4.09 14.61
N LEU A 110 14.26 -3.29 15.40
CA LEU A 110 13.60 -2.07 14.91
C LEU A 110 14.62 -1.19 14.18
N GLU A 111 14.48 -1.12 12.86
CA GLU A 111 15.37 -0.35 12.00
C GLU A 111 15.40 1.12 12.41
N SER A 112 16.53 1.79 12.17
CA SER A 112 16.63 3.24 12.32
C SER A 112 15.55 3.91 11.46
N GLY A 113 14.56 4.53 12.09
CA GLY A 113 13.45 5.19 11.41
C GLY A 113 12.07 4.59 11.66
N VAL A 114 11.97 3.42 12.30
CA VAL A 114 10.72 2.93 12.88
C VAL A 114 10.66 3.30 14.35
N THR A 115 10.05 4.44 14.65
CA THR A 115 9.98 5.00 16.02
C THR A 115 8.73 4.56 16.79
N LYS A 116 7.81 3.85 16.13
CA LYS A 116 6.55 3.41 16.75
C LYS A 116 6.74 2.07 17.47
N PRO A 117 6.14 1.89 18.66
CA PRO A 117 6.18 0.60 19.34
C PRO A 117 5.41 -0.45 18.53
N LEU A 118 5.76 -1.73 18.72
CA LEU A 118 5.03 -2.85 18.13
C LEU A 118 3.65 -2.99 18.79
N ALA A 119 2.68 -3.52 18.04
CA ALA A 119 1.35 -3.77 18.58
C ALA A 119 1.40 -4.84 19.67
N SER A 120 0.71 -4.61 20.79
CA SER A 120 0.60 -5.63 21.84
C SER A 120 -0.25 -6.82 21.36
N GLU A 121 0.10 -8.02 21.77
CA GLU A 121 -0.51 -9.29 21.30
C GLU A 121 -2.04 -9.29 21.37
N ASN A 122 -2.60 -8.81 22.48
CA ASN A 122 -4.05 -8.81 22.72
C ASN A 122 -4.76 -7.56 22.17
N SER A 123 -4.08 -6.75 21.35
CA SER A 123 -4.68 -5.55 20.76
C SER A 123 -5.42 -5.87 19.46
N ARG A 124 -6.48 -5.11 19.18
CA ARG A 124 -7.16 -5.12 17.88
C ARG A 124 -6.19 -4.85 16.72
N LEU A 125 -5.18 -4.02 16.95
CA LEU A 125 -4.15 -3.74 15.96
C LEU A 125 -3.35 -5.01 15.62
N ALA A 126 -2.92 -5.78 16.61
CA ALA A 126 -2.23 -7.05 16.38
C ALA A 126 -3.12 -8.04 15.63
N THR A 127 -4.41 -8.15 15.98
CA THR A 127 -5.36 -9.00 15.24
C THR A 127 -5.48 -8.59 13.78
N ASN A 128 -5.63 -7.29 13.50
CA ASN A 128 -5.70 -6.77 12.13
C ASN A 128 -4.41 -7.07 11.35
N LEU A 129 -3.25 -6.84 11.98
CA LEU A 129 -1.95 -7.13 11.39
C LEU A 129 -1.78 -8.61 11.09
N GLN A 130 -2.03 -9.49 12.06
CA GLN A 130 -1.95 -10.95 11.88
C GLN A 130 -2.85 -11.43 10.76
N THR A 131 -4.05 -10.85 10.61
CA THR A 131 -4.97 -11.20 9.53
C THR A 131 -4.39 -10.87 8.16
N VAL A 132 -3.97 -9.62 7.94
CA VAL A 132 -3.42 -9.19 6.64
C VAL A 132 -2.09 -9.90 6.35
N LEU A 133 -1.20 -9.96 7.34
CA LEU A 133 0.12 -10.58 7.21
C LEU A 133 0.02 -12.11 7.03
N GLY A 134 -0.97 -12.75 7.63
CA GLY A 134 -1.25 -14.17 7.43
C GLY A 134 -1.71 -14.48 6.00
N ILE A 135 -2.53 -13.61 5.41
CA ILE A 135 -2.91 -13.74 4.00
C ILE A 135 -1.69 -13.53 3.08
N ILE A 136 -0.86 -12.52 3.37
CA ILE A 136 0.41 -12.30 2.65
C ILE A 136 1.31 -13.54 2.73
N LYS A 137 1.53 -14.09 3.92
CA LYS A 137 2.33 -15.30 4.15
C LYS A 137 1.79 -16.51 3.40
N LYS A 138 0.46 -16.64 3.29
CA LYS A 138 -0.17 -17.73 2.53
C LYS A 138 -0.05 -17.54 1.02
N HIS A 139 -0.01 -16.30 0.55
CA HIS A 139 0.08 -15.99 -0.88
C HIS A 139 1.47 -16.29 -1.44
N TYR A 140 2.53 -16.05 -0.67
CA TYR A 140 3.90 -16.24 -1.14
C TYR A 140 4.62 -17.40 -0.46
N THR A 141 5.31 -18.22 -1.24
CA THR A 141 6.17 -19.30 -0.73
C THR A 141 7.52 -18.82 -0.21
N SER A 142 7.96 -17.64 -0.65
CA SER A 142 9.18 -16.94 -0.21
C SER A 142 8.92 -15.44 -0.10
N MET A 143 9.83 -14.69 0.54
CA MET A 143 9.67 -13.25 0.68
C MET A 143 9.53 -12.57 -0.71
N PRO A 144 8.42 -11.84 -0.97
CA PRO A 144 8.23 -11.15 -2.25
C PRO A 144 9.09 -9.89 -2.32
N ALA A 145 9.27 -9.35 -3.53
CA ALA A 145 9.76 -8.00 -3.69
C ALA A 145 8.71 -7.01 -3.14
N ILE A 146 9.10 -6.13 -2.22
CA ILE A 146 8.19 -5.12 -1.65
C ILE A 146 8.44 -3.78 -2.34
N ARG A 147 7.42 -3.24 -3.01
CA ARG A 147 7.51 -1.99 -3.80
C ARG A 147 6.51 -0.96 -3.27
N ASN A 148 6.96 0.27 -3.06
CA ASN A 148 6.05 1.37 -2.69
C ASN A 148 5.56 2.06 -3.96
N VAL A 149 4.26 2.27 -4.05
CA VAL A 149 3.60 2.79 -5.24
C VAL A 149 2.78 4.01 -4.88
N LEU A 150 2.91 5.04 -5.70
CA LEU A 150 2.08 6.24 -5.67
C LEU A 150 1.26 6.30 -6.96
N LEU A 151 -0.04 6.01 -6.84
CA LEU A 151 -0.97 6.18 -7.95
C LEU A 151 -1.35 7.65 -8.07
N TYR A 152 -1.22 8.21 -9.26
CA TYR A 152 -1.77 9.52 -9.59
C TYR A 152 -2.90 9.36 -10.60
N LEU A 153 -4.11 9.68 -10.16
CA LEU A 153 -5.34 9.61 -10.93
C LEU A 153 -5.58 10.99 -11.56
N HIS A 154 -5.62 11.05 -12.89
CA HIS A 154 -5.82 12.29 -13.64
C HIS A 154 -6.92 12.20 -14.70
N ASP A 155 -7.51 13.34 -15.01
CA ASP A 155 -8.63 13.47 -15.95
C ASP A 155 -8.15 14.09 -17.27
N GLY A 156 -7.54 13.28 -18.15
CA GLY A 156 -7.18 13.69 -19.51
C GLY A 156 -6.15 14.84 -19.59
N LYS A 157 -5.43 15.11 -18.50
CA LYS A 157 -4.40 16.15 -18.46
C LYS A 157 -3.26 15.83 -19.44
N PRO A 158 -2.72 16.83 -20.16
CA PRO A 158 -1.52 16.65 -20.98
C PRO A 158 -0.34 16.14 -20.16
N VAL A 159 0.53 15.33 -20.77
CA VAL A 159 1.68 14.68 -20.12
C VAL A 159 2.60 15.71 -19.46
N GLU A 160 2.73 16.90 -20.04
CA GLU A 160 3.56 17.99 -19.53
C GLU A 160 3.07 18.54 -18.19
N GLN A 161 1.80 18.31 -17.86
CA GLN A 161 1.17 18.74 -16.61
C GLN A 161 1.11 17.63 -15.55
N LEU A 162 1.53 16.41 -15.90
CA LEU A 162 1.54 15.28 -14.99
C LEU A 162 2.81 15.29 -14.13
N PRO A 163 2.76 14.73 -12.91
CA PRO A 163 3.98 14.50 -12.14
C PRO A 163 4.94 13.62 -12.94
N GLN A 164 6.21 13.99 -12.90
CA GLN A 164 7.29 13.27 -13.58
C GLN A 164 7.92 12.22 -12.66
N ARG A 165 7.85 12.45 -11.34
CA ARG A 165 8.39 11.55 -10.31
C ARG A 165 7.56 11.61 -9.03
N ALA A 166 7.66 10.55 -8.23
CA ALA A 166 7.12 10.52 -6.88
C ALA A 166 8.20 10.88 -5.85
N SER A 167 7.80 10.90 -4.58
CA SER A 167 8.76 10.93 -3.46
C SER A 167 9.79 9.81 -3.56
N GLU A 168 10.98 10.05 -3.02
CA GLU A 168 12.05 9.05 -2.98
C GLU A 168 11.57 7.71 -2.39
N GLY A 169 11.95 6.61 -3.06
CA GLY A 169 11.56 5.26 -2.68
C GLY A 169 10.14 4.86 -3.09
N PHE A 170 9.43 5.69 -3.86
CA PHE A 170 8.11 5.39 -4.43
C PHE A 170 8.15 5.41 -5.95
N GLU A 171 7.47 4.45 -6.53
CA GLU A 171 7.23 4.40 -7.97
C GLU A 171 5.94 5.15 -8.30
N LEU A 172 6.01 6.02 -9.31
CA LEU A 172 4.86 6.77 -9.78
C LEU A 172 4.13 5.96 -10.86
N VAL A 173 2.83 5.76 -10.69
CA VAL A 173 1.96 5.17 -11.71
C VAL A 173 0.86 6.17 -12.05
N LEU A 174 0.81 6.59 -13.30
CA LEU A 174 -0.19 7.52 -13.82
C LEU A 174 -1.37 6.73 -14.37
N ILE A 175 -2.58 7.07 -13.93
CA ILE A 175 -3.81 6.45 -14.40
C ILE A 175 -4.73 7.56 -14.92
N ASP A 176 -4.94 7.55 -16.24
CA ASP A 176 -5.96 8.38 -16.87
C ASP A 176 -7.34 7.75 -16.67
N TYR A 177 -8.26 8.52 -16.12
CA TYR A 177 -9.65 8.12 -15.95
C TYR A 177 -10.62 8.96 -16.78
N SER A 178 -10.16 9.82 -17.70
CA SER A 178 -11.02 10.60 -18.58
C SER A 178 -11.98 9.74 -19.42
N GLU A 179 -11.58 8.51 -19.77
CA GLU A 179 -12.46 7.55 -20.47
C GLU A 179 -13.45 6.80 -19.56
N ALA A 180 -13.44 7.07 -18.25
CA ALA A 180 -14.24 6.34 -17.25
C ALA A 180 -15.76 6.64 -17.32
N ASP A 181 -16.20 7.57 -18.18
CA ASP A 181 -17.62 7.77 -18.53
C ASP A 181 -18.26 6.56 -19.23
N THR A 182 -17.48 5.54 -19.60
CA THR A 182 -17.97 4.35 -20.31
C THR A 182 -18.17 3.09 -19.46
N LEU A 183 -17.81 3.08 -18.16
CA LEU A 183 -17.87 1.85 -17.33
C LEU A 183 -18.36 2.12 -15.90
N ASP A 184 -19.50 1.51 -15.55
CA ASP A 184 -20.09 1.10 -14.25
C ASP A 184 -19.29 1.37 -12.94
N ASN A 185 -18.84 2.59 -12.69
CA ASN A 185 -18.12 2.96 -11.46
C ASN A 185 -19.02 3.46 -10.32
N PHE A 186 -20.35 3.38 -10.49
CA PHE A 186 -21.33 3.78 -9.50
C PHE A 186 -22.21 2.59 -9.09
N ILE A 187 -22.40 2.37 -7.80
CA ILE A 187 -23.54 1.60 -7.30
C ILE A 187 -24.78 2.41 -7.66
N ARG A 188 -25.57 1.93 -8.62
CA ARG A 188 -26.94 2.41 -8.80
C ARG A 188 -27.74 1.97 -7.58
N ILE A 189 -28.07 2.92 -6.70
CA ILE A 189 -29.08 2.68 -5.67
C ILE A 189 -30.41 2.78 -6.42
N GLU A 190 -31.04 1.63 -6.67
CA GLU A 190 -32.45 1.61 -7.09
C GLU A 190 -33.28 2.14 -5.93
N VAL A 191 -34.08 3.18 -6.20
CA VAL A 191 -35.08 3.75 -5.29
C VAL A 191 -36.42 3.12 -5.59
#